data_AF-A0A7D7R8L6-F1
#
_entry.id   AF-A0A7D7R8L6-F1
#
_cell.length_a   1.000
_cell.length_b   1.000
_cell.length_c   1.000
_cell.angle_alpha   90.00
_cell.angle_beta   90.00
_cell.angle_gamma   90.00
#
_symmetry.space_group_name_H-M   'P 1'
#
loop_
_entity.id
_entity.type
_entity.pdbx_description
1 polymer ?
#
loop_
_entity_poly.entity_id
_entity_poly.type
_entity_poly.pdbx_seq_one_letter_code
_entity_poly.pdbx_strand_id
1 'polypeptide(L)'
;MSTTDDRRFEILRAIVTDFVDTQEPIGSKALVERHQLGVSSATVRNDMAVLEAEGYITQPHTSSGRVPTDKGYRMFVDRISEIKPLSSAERRAILSVLDSGVDLDDVLRRSVKLLAQLTRQVAVIQYPVLSAATVRHLEVVALSPSRLLLVVIVDNGRVEQRMVALNEDHDEDDIARLRDLFSAALHGKRLEAASAAVAELANSAPDDIRGAVLNIATVLVETLVERGDDRLVLGGTSNLARSAADFTPVVGGMDTVLEALEEQVVVLKILATTQDMGQVTVQIGEETQTENLRGTSVVSTGYGASGTVFGGVGVLGPTRMDYPGTIASVAAVAKYIGEVLAER
;
A
#
# COMPACT_ATOMS: atom_id res chain seq x y z
N MET A 1 20.45 -32.93 1.82
CA MET A 1 20.85 -31.67 1.15
C MET A 1 20.41 -30.55 2.08
N SER A 2 21.24 -29.75 2.77
CA SER A 2 22.70 -29.62 2.93
C SER A 2 22.88 -28.99 4.32
N THR A 3 23.51 -29.68 5.29
CA THR A 3 23.76 -29.14 6.65
C THR A 3 24.51 -27.82 6.65
N THR A 4 25.23 -27.53 5.57
CA THR A 4 25.97 -26.28 5.37
C THR A 4 25.06 -25.15 4.90
N ASP A 5 24.06 -25.43 4.07
CA ASP A 5 23.14 -24.40 3.56
C ASP A 5 22.18 -23.96 4.66
N ASP A 6 21.70 -24.91 5.46
CA ASP A 6 20.89 -24.62 6.63
C ASP A 6 21.71 -23.83 7.67
N ARG A 7 22.98 -24.19 7.91
CA ARG A 7 23.85 -23.41 8.78
C ARG A 7 24.11 -21.99 8.26
N ARG A 8 24.37 -21.83 6.95
CA ARG A 8 24.55 -20.51 6.33
C ARG A 8 23.28 -19.67 6.47
N PHE A 9 22.11 -20.28 6.33
CA PHE A 9 20.85 -19.60 6.58
C PHE A 9 20.67 -19.21 8.05
N GLU A 10 21.00 -20.08 9.01
CA GLU A 10 20.97 -19.75 10.44
C GLU A 10 21.91 -18.58 10.78
N ILE A 11 23.09 -18.52 10.15
CA ILE A 11 24.02 -17.40 10.27
C ILE A 11 23.40 -16.12 9.70
N LEU A 12 22.82 -16.17 8.50
CA LEU A 12 22.12 -15.03 7.89
C LEU A 12 20.97 -14.55 8.79
N ARG A 13 20.16 -15.47 9.31
CA ARG A 13 19.06 -15.20 10.25
C ARG A 13 19.56 -14.47 11.49
N ALA A 14 20.66 -14.93 12.07
CA ALA A 14 21.29 -14.31 13.23
C ALA A 14 21.84 -12.92 12.92
N ILE A 15 22.47 -12.72 11.76
CA ILE A 15 22.95 -11.40 11.30
C ILE A 15 21.78 -10.43 11.14
N VAL A 16 20.70 -10.83 10.45
CA VAL A 16 19.51 -9.99 10.26
C VAL A 16 18.88 -9.62 11.61
N THR A 17 18.69 -10.61 12.49
CA THR A 17 18.08 -10.40 13.82
C THR A 17 18.91 -9.43 14.66
N ASP A 18 20.22 -9.70 14.82
CA ASP A 18 21.07 -8.83 15.62
C ASP A 18 21.21 -7.44 15.00
N PHE A 19 21.28 -7.31 13.67
CA PHE A 19 21.39 -6.01 13.01
C PHE A 19 20.10 -5.18 13.17
N VAL A 20 18.92 -5.80 13.08
CA VAL A 20 17.64 -5.14 13.36
C VAL A 20 17.61 -4.59 14.79
N ASP A 21 18.14 -5.35 15.76
CA ASP A 21 18.16 -4.95 17.16
C ASP A 21 19.21 -3.87 17.49
N THR A 22 20.44 -4.00 16.98
CA THR A 22 21.59 -3.17 17.41
C THR A 22 21.93 -2.03 16.47
N GLN A 23 21.57 -2.13 15.19
CA GLN A 23 22.00 -1.19 14.14
C GLN A 23 23.52 -1.15 13.92
N GLU A 24 24.25 -2.14 14.42
CA GLU A 24 25.70 -2.22 14.34
C GLU A 24 26.15 -3.37 13.42
N PRO A 25 27.20 -3.19 12.60
CA PRO A 25 27.73 -4.28 11.78
C PRO A 25 28.11 -5.51 12.60
N ILE A 26 27.62 -6.69 12.18
CA ILE A 26 27.68 -7.91 12.98
C ILE A 26 28.97 -8.69 12.73
N GLY A 27 29.70 -8.98 13.80
CA GLY A 27 30.93 -9.75 13.76
C GLY A 27 30.71 -11.23 14.06
N SER A 28 31.47 -12.10 13.37
CA SER A 28 31.51 -13.55 13.60
C SER A 28 31.70 -14.00 15.06
N LYS A 29 32.44 -13.26 15.90
CA LYS A 29 32.60 -13.59 17.33
C LYS A 29 31.30 -13.37 18.10
N ALA A 30 30.65 -12.22 17.89
CA ALA A 30 29.39 -11.88 18.54
C ALA A 30 28.29 -12.89 18.20
N LEU A 31 28.23 -13.35 16.93
CA LEU A 31 27.27 -14.36 16.50
C LEU A 31 27.40 -15.69 17.26
N VAL A 32 28.64 -16.18 17.44
CA VAL A 32 28.89 -17.44 18.15
C VAL A 32 28.52 -17.31 19.64
N GLU A 33 28.85 -16.17 20.26
CA GLU A 33 28.57 -15.90 21.66
C GLU A 33 27.06 -15.76 21.95
N ARG A 34 26.29 -15.11 21.05
CA ARG A 34 24.86 -14.83 21.24
C ARG A 34 23.93 -15.98 20.80
N HIS A 35 24.24 -16.66 19.70
CA HIS A 35 23.32 -17.59 19.04
C HIS A 35 23.68 -19.07 19.17
N GLN A 36 24.78 -19.41 19.87
CA GLN A 36 25.17 -20.80 20.18
C GLN A 36 25.17 -21.73 18.95
N LEU A 37 25.70 -21.23 17.82
CA LEU A 37 25.64 -21.87 16.50
C LEU A 37 26.36 -23.23 16.38
N GLY A 38 26.94 -23.76 17.47
CA GLY A 38 27.61 -25.05 17.50
C GLY A 38 28.92 -25.13 16.69
N VAL A 39 29.45 -23.99 16.22
CA VAL A 39 30.65 -23.91 15.39
C VAL A 39 31.61 -22.80 15.86
N SER A 40 32.86 -22.89 15.44
CA SER A 40 33.89 -21.90 15.79
C SER A 40 33.68 -20.56 15.06
N SER A 41 34.20 -19.46 15.63
CA SER A 41 34.19 -18.15 14.98
C SER A 41 34.90 -18.16 13.62
N ALA A 42 35.94 -18.99 13.43
CA ALA A 42 36.61 -19.15 12.14
C ALA A 42 35.69 -19.78 11.08
N THR A 43 34.90 -20.78 11.47
CA THR A 43 33.90 -21.40 10.59
C THR A 43 32.82 -20.39 10.19
N VAL A 44 32.31 -19.61 11.15
CA VAL A 44 31.33 -18.56 10.88
C VAL A 44 31.90 -17.49 9.94
N ARG A 45 33.17 -17.09 10.08
CA ARG A 45 33.81 -16.15 9.13
C ARG A 45 33.85 -16.69 7.71
N ASN A 46 34.16 -17.98 7.53
CA ASN A 46 34.18 -18.59 6.21
C ASN A 46 32.78 -18.63 5.59
N ASP A 47 31.77 -19.02 6.37
CA ASP A 47 30.38 -19.03 5.91
C ASP A 47 29.87 -17.61 5.59
N MET A 48 30.25 -16.60 6.38
CA MET A 48 29.98 -15.18 6.11
C MET A 48 30.66 -14.69 4.82
N ALA A 49 31.89 -15.13 4.54
CA ALA A 49 32.56 -14.78 3.28
C ALA A 49 31.83 -15.34 2.06
N VAL A 50 31.21 -16.52 2.18
CA VAL A 50 30.37 -17.09 1.12
C VAL A 50 29.07 -16.29 0.97
N LEU A 51 28.39 -15.97 2.08
CA LEU A 51 27.18 -15.13 2.06
C LEU A 51 27.46 -13.74 1.44
N GLU A 52 28.63 -13.18 1.70
CA GLU A 52 29.08 -11.90 1.13
C GLU A 52 29.36 -12.02 -0.37
N ALA A 53 30.08 -13.07 -0.79
CA ALA A 53 30.34 -13.33 -2.22
C ALA A 53 29.04 -13.60 -3.00
N GLU A 54 28.02 -14.19 -2.36
CA GLU A 54 26.69 -14.40 -2.92
C GLU A 54 25.80 -13.13 -2.84
N GLY A 55 26.27 -12.06 -2.18
CA GLY A 55 25.61 -10.77 -2.11
C GLY A 55 24.49 -10.65 -1.08
N TYR A 56 24.36 -11.59 -0.13
CA TYR A 56 23.35 -11.53 0.95
C TYR A 56 23.73 -10.59 2.09
N ILE A 57 25.03 -10.41 2.30
CA ILE A 57 25.57 -9.49 3.30
C ILE A 57 26.70 -8.68 2.68
N THR A 58 27.01 -7.53 3.26
CA THR A 58 28.11 -6.68 2.79
C THR A 58 28.88 -6.09 3.96
N GLN A 59 30.08 -5.59 3.67
CA GLN A 59 30.96 -4.92 4.62
C GLN A 59 30.93 -3.40 4.35
N PRO A 60 30.35 -2.58 5.23
CA PRO A 60 30.29 -1.12 5.03
C PRO A 60 31.67 -0.47 4.99
N HIS A 61 32.57 -0.93 5.87
CA HIS A 61 33.96 -0.47 5.97
C HIS A 61 34.90 -1.63 6.27
N THR A 62 36.15 -1.54 5.83
CA THR A 62 37.16 -2.61 5.85
C THR A 62 37.43 -3.25 7.24
N SER A 63 37.11 -2.54 8.33
CA SER A 63 37.25 -3.02 9.72
C SER A 63 35.91 -3.33 10.42
N SER A 64 34.78 -3.07 9.77
CA SER A 64 33.44 -3.30 10.32
C SER A 64 32.98 -4.75 10.13
N GLY A 65 31.99 -5.18 10.93
CA GLY A 65 31.25 -6.42 10.73
C GLY A 65 30.49 -6.46 9.40
N ARG A 66 29.50 -7.34 9.29
CA ARG A 66 28.64 -7.46 8.11
C ARG A 66 27.24 -6.91 8.38
N VAL A 67 26.62 -6.34 7.37
CA VAL A 67 25.22 -5.90 7.37
C VAL A 67 24.45 -6.63 6.28
N PRO A 68 23.14 -6.91 6.46
CA PRO A 68 22.31 -7.48 5.41
C PRO A 68 22.17 -6.54 4.21
N THR A 69 22.09 -7.11 3.01
CA THR A 69 21.63 -6.41 1.80
C THR A 69 20.12 -6.64 1.63
N ASP A 70 19.47 -5.95 0.68
CA ASP A 70 18.08 -6.22 0.29
C ASP A 70 17.87 -7.71 -0.05
N LYS A 71 18.82 -8.30 -0.79
CA LYS A 71 18.85 -9.74 -1.10
C LYS A 71 18.93 -10.60 0.16
N GLY A 72 19.71 -10.16 1.16
CA GLY A 72 19.81 -10.81 2.47
C GLY A 72 18.48 -10.80 3.23
N TYR A 73 17.82 -9.65 3.29
CA TYR A 73 16.49 -9.53 3.91
C TYR A 73 15.45 -10.36 3.16
N ARG A 74 15.47 -10.34 1.81
CA ARG A 74 14.59 -11.17 0.98
C ARG A 74 14.73 -12.66 1.30
N MET A 75 15.95 -13.18 1.30
CA MET A 75 16.24 -14.58 1.65
C MET A 75 15.78 -14.93 3.07
N PHE A 76 15.93 -14.00 4.02
CA PHE A 76 15.43 -14.15 5.38
C PHE A 76 13.90 -14.24 5.39
N VAL A 77 13.20 -13.29 4.76
CA VAL A 77 11.73 -13.21 4.70
C VAL A 77 11.13 -14.45 4.04
N ASP A 78 11.68 -14.89 2.90
CA ASP A 78 11.17 -16.05 2.15
C ASP A 78 11.26 -17.37 2.93
N ARG A 79 12.11 -17.41 3.97
CA ARG A 79 12.31 -18.58 4.84
C ARG A 79 11.77 -18.40 6.25
N ILE A 80 11.04 -17.32 6.55
CA ILE A 80 10.29 -17.20 7.81
C ILE A 80 9.21 -18.28 7.82
N SER A 81 9.52 -19.41 8.45
CA SER A 81 8.64 -20.59 8.43
C SER A 81 7.58 -20.55 9.53
N GLU A 82 7.75 -19.70 10.55
CA GLU A 82 6.84 -19.57 11.68
C GLU A 82 6.66 -18.10 12.06
N ILE A 83 5.62 -17.48 11.51
CA ILE A 83 5.14 -16.20 12.04
C ILE A 83 4.34 -16.52 13.30
N LYS A 84 4.94 -16.25 14.46
CA LYS A 84 4.27 -16.49 15.74
C LYS A 84 2.96 -15.70 15.77
N PRO A 85 1.80 -16.36 15.98
CA PRO A 85 0.55 -15.63 16.11
C PRO A 85 0.61 -14.73 17.34
N LEU A 86 -0.10 -13.60 17.26
CA LEU A 86 -0.28 -12.74 18.42
C LEU A 86 -0.86 -13.54 19.60
N SER A 87 -0.38 -13.24 20.80
CA SER A 87 -0.93 -13.79 22.03
C SER A 87 -2.40 -13.41 22.18
N SER A 88 -3.16 -14.20 22.95
CA SER A 88 -4.57 -13.88 23.23
C SER A 88 -4.74 -12.53 23.92
N ALA A 89 -3.74 -12.06 24.67
CA ALA A 89 -3.76 -10.75 25.31
C ALA A 89 -3.57 -9.61 24.30
N GLU A 90 -2.58 -9.72 23.41
CA GLU A 90 -2.37 -8.76 22.31
C GLU A 90 -3.60 -8.68 21.40
N ARG A 91 -4.16 -9.85 21.04
CA ARG A 91 -5.41 -9.92 20.26
C ARG A 91 -6.55 -9.16 20.93
N ARG A 92 -6.80 -9.39 22.22
CA ARG A 92 -7.88 -8.70 22.96
C ARG A 92 -7.63 -7.19 23.05
N ALA A 93 -6.39 -6.78 23.26
CA ALA A 93 -6.02 -5.38 23.30
C ALA A 93 -6.34 -4.70 21.95
N ILE A 94 -5.96 -5.32 20.83
CA ILE A 94 -6.27 -4.81 19.48
C ILE A 94 -7.78 -4.66 19.30
N LEU A 95 -8.55 -5.72 19.53
CA LEU A 95 -10.01 -5.70 19.39
C LEU A 95 -10.67 -4.60 20.22
N SER A 96 -10.27 -4.43 21.48
CA SER A 96 -10.85 -3.39 22.36
C SER A 96 -10.65 -1.96 21.84
N VAL A 97 -9.53 -1.71 21.14
CA VAL A 97 -9.22 -0.40 20.55
C VAL A 97 -10.08 -0.16 19.32
N LEU A 98 -10.32 -1.20 18.51
CA LEU A 98 -11.05 -1.10 17.24
C LEU A 98 -12.57 -1.07 17.42
N ASP A 99 -13.10 -1.90 18.32
CA ASP A 99 -14.54 -2.04 18.57
C ASP A 99 -15.16 -0.77 19.19
N SER A 100 -14.34 0.04 19.86
CA SER A 100 -14.77 1.32 20.46
C SER A 100 -14.84 2.48 19.46
N GLY A 101 -14.66 2.22 18.16
CA GLY A 101 -14.85 3.22 17.10
C GLY A 101 -16.32 3.61 16.94
N VAL A 102 -16.62 4.88 16.66
CA VAL A 102 -18.01 5.33 16.48
C VAL A 102 -18.47 5.21 15.02
N ASP A 103 -17.60 5.53 14.08
CA ASP A 103 -17.84 5.48 12.63
C ASP A 103 -16.62 4.90 11.89
N LEU A 104 -16.72 4.79 10.56
CA LEU A 104 -15.65 4.25 9.72
C LEU A 104 -14.33 5.04 9.87
N ASP A 105 -14.39 6.37 9.89
CA ASP A 105 -13.19 7.22 9.98
C ASP A 105 -12.48 6.99 11.33
N ASP A 106 -13.23 6.88 12.43
CA ASP A 106 -12.68 6.59 13.75
C ASP A 106 -12.03 5.20 13.81
N VAL A 107 -12.69 4.16 13.27
CA VAL A 107 -12.13 2.80 13.20
C VAL A 107 -10.82 2.78 12.42
N LEU A 108 -10.76 3.40 11.24
CA LEU A 108 -9.54 3.45 10.42
C LEU A 108 -8.44 4.25 11.11
N ARG A 109 -8.74 5.41 11.70
CA ARG A 109 -7.75 6.24 12.43
C ARG A 109 -7.14 5.51 13.61
N ARG A 110 -7.95 4.81 14.40
CA ARG A 110 -7.48 3.98 15.51
C ARG A 110 -6.63 2.82 15.04
N SER A 111 -7.04 2.17 13.95
CA SER A 111 -6.29 1.06 13.34
C SER A 111 -4.90 1.49 12.89
N VAL A 112 -4.81 2.59 12.16
CA VAL A 112 -3.53 3.18 11.73
C VAL A 112 -2.66 3.53 12.93
N LYS A 113 -3.21 4.21 13.94
CA LYS A 113 -2.44 4.60 15.13
C LYS A 113 -1.92 3.38 15.89
N LEU A 114 -2.74 2.35 16.05
CA LEU A 114 -2.36 1.11 16.69
C LEU A 114 -1.27 0.39 15.91
N LEU A 115 -1.43 0.24 14.60
CA LEU A 115 -0.46 -0.42 13.74
C LEU A 115 0.90 0.32 13.78
N ALA A 116 0.90 1.65 13.69
CA ALA A 116 2.10 2.46 13.82
C ALA A 116 2.79 2.33 15.19
N GLN A 117 2.03 2.11 16.27
CA GLN A 117 2.58 1.90 17.61
C GLN A 117 3.19 0.51 17.78
N LEU A 118 2.53 -0.52 17.24
CA LEU A 118 3.01 -1.90 17.31
C LEU A 118 4.30 -2.10 16.51
N THR A 119 4.35 -1.56 15.29
CA THR A 119 5.49 -1.77 14.37
C THR A 119 6.58 -0.71 14.51
N ARG A 120 6.27 0.44 15.12
CA ARG A 120 7.12 1.64 15.11
C ARG A 120 7.45 2.11 13.69
N GLN A 121 6.55 1.89 12.75
CA GLN A 121 6.68 2.32 11.34
C GLN A 121 5.59 3.33 10.97
N VAL A 122 5.59 3.78 9.72
CA VAL A 122 4.42 4.47 9.16
C VAL A 122 3.37 3.41 8.84
N ALA A 123 2.16 3.59 9.34
CA ALA A 123 1.02 2.75 9.01
C ALA A 123 0.14 3.46 7.99
N VAL A 124 -0.35 2.69 7.02
CA VAL A 124 -1.16 3.17 5.92
C VAL A 124 -2.36 2.25 5.75
N ILE A 125 -3.56 2.82 5.68
CA ILE A 125 -4.79 2.08 5.42
C ILE A 125 -5.60 2.80 4.35
N GLN A 126 -5.92 2.09 3.28
CA GLN A 126 -6.81 2.57 2.24
C GLN A 126 -8.25 2.55 2.75
N TYR A 127 -9.05 3.55 2.42
CA TYR A 127 -10.49 3.50 2.71
C TYR A 127 -11.17 2.37 1.94
N PRO A 128 -12.28 1.81 2.46
CA PRO A 128 -13.05 0.82 1.74
C PRO A 128 -13.43 1.33 0.37
N VAL A 129 -12.97 0.63 -0.67
CA VAL A 129 -13.37 0.90 -2.04
C VAL A 129 -14.76 0.31 -2.18
N LEU A 130 -15.77 1.16 -2.06
CA LEU A 130 -17.14 0.80 -2.42
C LEU A 130 -17.25 0.73 -3.95
N SER A 131 -16.51 -0.17 -4.60
CA SER A 131 -16.54 -0.40 -6.05
C SER A 131 -17.87 -0.98 -6.53
N ALA A 132 -18.77 -1.31 -5.60
CA ALA A 132 -20.17 -1.63 -5.89
C ALA A 132 -21.05 -0.41 -6.16
N ALA A 133 -20.55 0.82 -5.95
CA ALA A 133 -21.34 2.02 -6.19
C ALA A 133 -21.86 2.06 -7.62
N THR A 134 -23.16 2.26 -7.75
CA THR A 134 -23.83 2.45 -9.04
C THR A 134 -24.10 3.92 -9.27
N VAL A 135 -23.96 4.36 -10.53
CA VAL A 135 -24.37 5.70 -10.93
C VAL A 135 -25.90 5.75 -10.85
N ARG A 136 -26.41 6.51 -9.88
CA ARG A 136 -27.85 6.71 -9.71
C ARG A 136 -28.36 7.71 -10.74
N HIS A 137 -27.62 8.78 -10.96
CA HIS A 137 -28.03 9.87 -11.83
C HIS A 137 -26.83 10.67 -12.34
N LEU A 138 -26.89 11.12 -13.60
CA LEU A 138 -26.03 12.15 -14.15
C LEU A 138 -26.90 13.35 -14.52
N GLU A 139 -26.60 14.51 -13.95
CA GLU A 139 -27.17 15.78 -14.39
C GLU A 139 -26.15 16.53 -15.26
N VAL A 140 -26.61 17.07 -16.39
CA VAL A 140 -25.81 17.92 -17.28
C VAL A 140 -26.45 19.29 -17.31
N VAL A 141 -25.79 20.29 -16.73
CA VAL A 141 -26.27 21.67 -16.60
C VAL A 141 -25.42 22.58 -17.49
N ALA A 142 -26.06 23.34 -18.38
CA ALA A 142 -25.36 24.36 -19.16
C ALA A 142 -25.15 25.62 -18.34
N LEU A 143 -23.91 26.09 -18.27
CA LEU A 143 -23.54 27.38 -17.67
C LEU A 143 -23.40 28.47 -18.74
N SER A 144 -22.94 28.08 -19.93
CA SER A 144 -22.90 28.87 -21.15
C SER A 144 -22.92 27.92 -22.37
N PRO A 145 -23.10 28.41 -23.61
CA PRO A 145 -23.13 27.55 -24.81
C PRO A 145 -21.90 26.64 -24.98
N SER A 146 -20.75 27.04 -24.45
CA SER A 146 -19.49 26.29 -24.47
C SER A 146 -19.00 25.81 -23.09
N ARG A 147 -19.84 25.86 -22.03
CA ARG A 147 -19.47 25.35 -20.69
C ARG A 147 -20.60 24.58 -20.02
N LEU A 148 -20.28 23.38 -19.56
CA LEU A 148 -21.20 22.50 -18.85
C LEU A 148 -20.70 22.21 -17.43
N LEU A 149 -21.63 22.01 -16.51
CA LEU A 149 -21.42 21.40 -15.20
C LEU A 149 -22.05 20.00 -15.21
N LEU A 150 -21.22 18.99 -14.99
CA LEU A 150 -21.65 17.61 -14.78
C LEU A 150 -21.80 17.37 -13.29
N VAL A 151 -22.93 16.78 -12.89
CA VAL A 151 -23.17 16.35 -11.51
C VAL A 151 -23.49 14.86 -11.51
N VAL A 152 -22.56 14.05 -10.99
CA VAL A 152 -22.73 12.60 -10.88
C VAL A 152 -23.16 12.25 -9.47
N ILE A 153 -24.31 11.59 -9.34
CA ILE A 153 -24.85 11.10 -8.07
C ILE A 153 -24.75 9.58 -8.07
N VAL A 154 -24.11 9.03 -7.04
CA VAL A 154 -24.05 7.58 -6.83
C VAL A 154 -24.96 7.13 -5.70
N ASP A 155 -25.28 5.83 -5.68
CA ASP A 155 -26.19 5.21 -4.71
C ASP A 155 -25.75 5.32 -3.25
N ASN A 156 -24.45 5.41 -2.98
CA ASN A 156 -23.90 5.61 -1.64
C ASN A 156 -23.97 7.06 -1.12
N GLY A 157 -24.58 7.97 -1.88
CA GLY A 157 -24.76 9.37 -1.50
C GLY A 157 -23.60 10.31 -1.84
N ARG A 158 -22.50 9.82 -2.44
CA ARG A 158 -21.44 10.68 -3.01
C ARG A 158 -21.98 11.45 -4.21
N VAL A 159 -21.58 12.73 -4.31
CA VAL A 159 -21.93 13.64 -5.40
C VAL A 159 -20.63 14.25 -5.93
N GLU A 160 -20.33 14.02 -7.21
CA GLU A 160 -19.16 14.58 -7.89
C GLU A 160 -19.58 15.69 -8.84
N GLN A 161 -18.80 16.78 -8.89
CA GLN A 161 -19.08 17.95 -9.72
C GLN A 161 -17.88 18.29 -10.59
N ARG A 162 -18.07 18.35 -11.91
CA ARG A 162 -16.99 18.66 -12.87
C ARG A 162 -17.44 19.66 -13.91
N MET A 163 -16.58 20.63 -14.19
CA MET A 163 -16.78 21.56 -15.30
C MET A 163 -16.17 20.98 -16.58
N VAL A 164 -16.90 21.10 -17.69
CA VAL A 164 -16.43 20.75 -19.03
C VAL A 164 -16.44 21.99 -19.89
N ALA A 165 -15.31 22.27 -20.55
CA ALA A 165 -15.23 23.25 -21.61
C ALA A 165 -15.46 22.55 -22.96
N LEU A 166 -16.36 23.10 -23.77
CA LEU A 166 -16.62 22.66 -25.13
C LEU A 166 -15.81 23.51 -26.10
N ASN A 167 -15.43 22.92 -27.23
CA ASN A 167 -14.62 23.62 -28.24
C ASN A 167 -15.47 24.57 -29.10
N GLU A 168 -16.78 24.38 -29.11
CA GLU A 168 -17.76 25.10 -29.91
C GLU A 168 -19.00 25.41 -29.04
N ASP A 169 -19.80 26.36 -29.48
CA ASP A 169 -21.06 26.70 -28.83
C ASP A 169 -22.15 25.71 -29.27
N HIS A 170 -22.89 25.18 -28.30
CA HIS A 170 -24.00 24.25 -28.51
C HIS A 170 -25.33 24.87 -28.08
N ASP A 171 -26.39 24.56 -28.81
CA ASP A 171 -27.75 24.99 -28.47
C ASP A 171 -28.39 24.07 -27.40
N GLU A 172 -29.61 24.41 -26.98
CA GLU A 172 -30.31 23.65 -25.96
C GLU A 172 -30.66 22.21 -26.42
N ASP A 173 -30.86 22.00 -27.72
CA ASP A 173 -31.21 20.70 -28.29
C ASP A 173 -29.99 19.76 -28.30
N ASP A 174 -28.81 20.26 -28.66
CA ASP A 174 -27.54 19.55 -28.56
C ASP A 174 -27.25 19.16 -27.11
N ILE A 175 -27.43 20.10 -26.17
CA ILE A 175 -27.20 19.84 -24.74
C ILE A 175 -28.17 18.79 -24.20
N ALA A 176 -29.44 18.83 -24.60
CA ALA A 176 -30.43 17.82 -24.22
C ALA A 176 -30.04 16.44 -24.76
N ARG A 177 -29.60 16.36 -26.03
CA ARG A 177 -29.14 15.12 -26.65
C ARG A 177 -27.90 14.55 -25.95
N LEU A 178 -26.94 15.39 -25.57
CA LEU A 178 -25.77 14.97 -24.79
C LEU A 178 -26.20 14.41 -23.43
N ARG A 179 -27.11 15.09 -22.73
CA ARG A 179 -27.65 14.61 -21.43
C ARG A 179 -28.25 13.22 -21.56
N ASP A 180 -29.11 13.00 -22.55
CA ASP A 180 -29.80 11.72 -22.74
C ASP A 180 -28.82 10.60 -23.10
N LEU A 181 -27.86 10.88 -23.98
CA LEU A 181 -26.83 9.91 -24.38
C LEU A 181 -26.00 9.43 -23.18
N PHE A 182 -25.47 10.36 -22.38
CA PHE A 182 -24.65 10.00 -21.23
C PHE A 182 -25.47 9.41 -20.07
N SER A 183 -26.66 9.95 -19.81
CA SER A 183 -27.55 9.39 -18.77
C SER A 183 -27.92 7.95 -19.07
N ALA A 184 -28.29 7.63 -20.32
CA ALA A 184 -28.58 6.25 -20.74
C ALA A 184 -27.34 5.33 -20.67
N ALA A 185 -26.16 5.85 -21.01
CA ALA A 185 -24.92 5.08 -20.95
C ALA A 185 -24.51 4.72 -19.52
N LEU A 186 -24.85 5.54 -18.52
CA LEU A 186 -24.36 5.44 -17.15
C LEU A 186 -25.37 4.87 -16.15
N HIS A 187 -26.67 5.11 -16.36
CA HIS A 187 -27.70 4.86 -15.36
C HIS A 187 -27.71 3.41 -14.85
N GLY A 188 -27.64 3.24 -13.52
CA GLY A 188 -27.69 1.95 -12.83
C GLY A 188 -26.45 1.08 -13.03
N LYS A 189 -25.43 1.54 -13.76
CA LYS A 189 -24.18 0.80 -13.94
C LYS A 189 -23.24 1.05 -12.76
N ARG A 190 -22.49 0.01 -12.38
CA ARG A 190 -21.32 0.16 -11.50
C ARG A 190 -20.31 1.10 -12.13
N LEU A 191 -19.56 1.84 -11.32
CA LEU A 191 -18.58 2.84 -11.79
C LEU A 191 -17.64 2.29 -12.87
N GLU A 192 -17.11 1.08 -12.70
CA GLU A 192 -16.22 0.43 -13.68
C GLU A 192 -16.92 0.21 -15.03
N ALA A 193 -18.13 -0.36 -15.00
CA ALA A 193 -18.92 -0.61 -16.20
C ALA A 193 -19.44 0.70 -16.84
N ALA A 194 -19.66 1.73 -16.03
CA ALA A 194 -20.06 3.05 -16.46
C ALA A 194 -18.90 3.76 -17.19
N SER A 195 -17.68 3.68 -16.65
CA SER A 195 -16.46 4.18 -17.32
C SER A 195 -16.21 3.48 -18.65
N ALA A 196 -16.35 2.15 -18.71
CA ALA A 196 -16.20 1.40 -19.95
C ALA A 196 -17.24 1.82 -20.99
N ALA A 197 -18.50 2.00 -20.58
CA ALA A 197 -19.57 2.44 -21.47
C ALA A 197 -19.36 3.86 -22.01
N VAL A 198 -18.78 4.77 -21.22
CA VAL A 198 -18.42 6.12 -21.68
C VAL A 198 -17.30 6.07 -22.72
N ALA A 199 -16.29 5.24 -22.50
CA ALA A 199 -15.21 5.05 -23.48
C ALA A 199 -15.72 4.45 -24.80
N GLU A 200 -16.70 3.53 -24.75
CA GLU A 200 -17.37 3.01 -25.95
C GLU A 200 -18.23 4.06 -26.65
N LEU A 201 -18.94 4.91 -25.88
CA LEU A 201 -19.75 6.00 -26.42
C LEU A 201 -18.88 7.01 -27.17
N ALA A 202 -17.69 7.32 -26.64
CA ALA A 202 -16.71 8.18 -27.31
C ALA A 202 -16.29 7.64 -28.69
N ASN A 203 -16.15 6.32 -28.84
CA ASN A 203 -15.79 5.68 -30.11
C ASN A 203 -16.95 5.65 -31.13
N SER A 204 -18.20 5.74 -30.67
CA SER A 204 -19.41 5.67 -31.50
C SER A 204 -20.14 7.02 -31.62
N ALA A 205 -19.46 8.11 -31.25
CA ALA A 205 -20.03 9.44 -31.21
C ALA A 205 -20.48 9.93 -32.61
N PRO A 206 -21.71 10.44 -32.74
CA PRO A 206 -22.20 11.10 -33.96
C PRO A 206 -21.27 12.25 -34.40
N ASP A 207 -21.05 12.41 -35.71
CA ASP A 207 -20.09 13.38 -36.25
C ASP A 207 -20.38 14.84 -35.84
N ASP A 208 -21.66 15.19 -35.72
CA ASP A 208 -22.17 16.52 -35.40
C ASP A 208 -21.91 16.97 -33.96
N ILE A 209 -21.83 16.02 -33.01
CA ILE A 209 -21.58 16.30 -31.58
C ILE A 209 -20.31 15.62 -31.05
N ARG A 210 -19.47 15.06 -31.93
CA ARG A 210 -18.28 14.26 -31.55
C ARG A 210 -17.34 15.02 -30.62
N GLY A 211 -17.08 16.30 -30.87
CA GLY A 211 -16.19 17.11 -30.05
C GLY A 211 -16.69 17.23 -28.60
N ALA A 212 -17.98 17.52 -28.42
CA ALA A 212 -18.59 17.60 -27.09
C ALA A 212 -18.61 16.24 -26.39
N VAL A 213 -18.93 15.16 -27.11
CA VAL A 213 -18.90 13.80 -26.57
C VAL A 213 -17.50 13.42 -26.09
N LEU A 214 -16.45 13.71 -26.86
CA LEU A 214 -15.07 13.41 -26.45
C LEU A 214 -14.64 14.19 -25.20
N ASN A 215 -14.97 15.49 -25.12
CA ASN A 215 -14.63 16.31 -23.96
C ASN A 215 -15.35 15.84 -22.70
N ILE A 216 -16.66 15.58 -22.80
CA ILE A 216 -17.46 15.05 -21.69
C ILE A 216 -16.98 13.65 -21.30
N ALA A 217 -16.71 12.77 -22.26
CA ALA A 217 -16.25 11.41 -22.01
C ALA A 217 -14.88 11.39 -21.33
N THR A 218 -13.95 12.27 -21.73
CA THR A 218 -12.64 12.40 -21.07
C THR A 218 -12.82 12.76 -19.59
N VAL A 219 -13.61 13.80 -19.29
CA VAL A 219 -13.86 14.22 -17.91
C VAL A 219 -14.61 13.15 -17.12
N LEU A 220 -15.61 12.50 -17.71
CA LEU A 220 -16.38 11.44 -17.05
C LEU A 220 -15.54 10.19 -16.82
N VAL A 221 -14.69 9.77 -17.75
CA VAL A 221 -13.77 8.65 -17.52
C VAL A 221 -12.82 8.99 -16.38
N GLU A 222 -12.21 10.18 -16.38
CA GLU A 222 -11.37 10.62 -15.25
C GLU A 222 -12.14 10.61 -13.93
N THR A 223 -13.41 11.03 -13.91
CA THR A 223 -14.24 11.12 -12.69
C THR A 223 -14.79 9.78 -12.21
N LEU A 224 -15.16 8.89 -13.12
CA LEU A 224 -15.70 7.56 -12.83
C LEU A 224 -14.58 6.56 -12.54
N VAL A 225 -13.39 6.79 -13.12
CA VAL A 225 -12.14 6.11 -12.79
C VAL A 225 -11.50 6.73 -11.56
N GLU A 226 -11.85 7.95 -11.13
CA GLU A 226 -11.44 8.50 -9.83
C GLU A 226 -11.98 7.58 -8.73
N ARG A 227 -11.07 6.68 -8.36
CA ARG A 227 -11.38 5.53 -7.55
C ARG A 227 -11.58 6.04 -6.12
N GLY A 228 -12.51 5.42 -5.41
CA GLY A 228 -12.46 5.48 -3.94
C GLY A 228 -11.11 5.00 -3.39
N ASP A 229 -10.27 4.37 -4.22
CA ASP A 229 -8.89 4.00 -3.95
C ASP A 229 -8.00 5.17 -3.53
N ASP A 230 -8.35 6.42 -3.82
CA ASP A 230 -7.46 7.56 -3.60
C ASP A 230 -7.46 8.12 -2.18
N ARG A 231 -8.30 7.58 -1.29
CA ARG A 231 -8.32 7.97 0.10
C ARG A 231 -7.56 6.96 0.94
N LEU A 232 -6.58 7.47 1.67
CA LEU A 232 -5.87 6.71 2.69
C LEU A 232 -5.85 7.45 4.03
N VAL A 233 -5.61 6.69 5.09
CA VAL A 233 -5.29 7.21 6.42
C VAL A 233 -3.83 6.86 6.69
N LEU A 234 -3.04 7.87 7.06
CA LEU A 234 -1.64 7.71 7.46
C LEU A 234 -1.49 7.96 8.95
N GLY A 235 -0.51 7.31 9.56
CA GLY A 235 -0.09 7.60 10.91
C GLY A 235 1.28 7.03 11.21
N GLY A 236 1.93 7.57 12.23
CA GLY A 236 3.31 7.17 12.55
C GLY A 236 4.37 7.78 11.64
N THR A 237 4.07 8.82 10.86
CA THR A 237 5.09 9.55 10.06
C THR A 237 6.25 10.05 10.92
N SER A 238 6.00 10.42 12.18
CA SER A 238 7.04 10.76 13.15
C SER A 238 8.04 9.63 13.45
N ASN A 239 7.69 8.38 13.16
CA ASN A 239 8.59 7.24 13.33
C ASN A 239 9.72 7.24 12.30
N LEU A 240 9.48 7.76 11.09
CA LEU A 240 10.54 7.93 10.08
C LEU A 240 11.66 8.84 10.58
N ALA A 241 11.31 9.95 11.23
CA ALA A 241 12.28 10.86 11.83
C ALA A 241 13.13 10.19 12.93
N ARG A 242 12.59 9.19 13.64
CA ARG A 242 13.36 8.41 14.63
C ARG A 242 14.29 7.40 13.98
N SER A 243 13.98 6.97 12.76
CA SER A 243 14.78 6.08 11.92
C SER A 243 15.60 6.82 10.86
N ALA A 244 15.83 8.13 11.03
CA ALA A 244 16.53 8.94 10.04
C ALA A 244 17.93 8.41 9.68
N ALA A 245 18.62 7.73 10.61
CA ALA A 245 19.92 7.12 10.38
C ALA A 245 19.88 5.93 9.38
N ASP A 246 18.72 5.31 9.19
CA ASP A 246 18.54 4.22 8.24
C ASP A 246 18.39 4.72 6.79
N PHE A 247 18.13 6.02 6.59
CA PHE A 247 17.95 6.63 5.28
C PHE A 247 19.22 7.38 4.87
N THR A 248 19.95 6.83 3.91
CA THR A 248 21.12 7.51 3.34
C THR A 248 20.73 8.24 2.04
N PRO A 249 21.32 9.42 1.74
CA PRO A 249 21.00 10.18 0.52
C PRO A 249 21.23 9.40 -0.79
N VAL A 250 22.02 8.33 -0.76
CA VAL A 250 22.40 7.54 -1.93
C VAL A 250 21.35 6.47 -2.29
N VAL A 251 20.53 6.04 -1.32
CA VAL A 251 19.60 4.90 -1.47
C VAL A 251 18.12 5.33 -1.34
N GLY A 252 17.83 6.62 -1.55
CA GLY A 252 16.50 7.21 -1.33
C GLY A 252 16.44 7.82 0.07
N GLY A 253 16.58 9.15 0.11
CA GLY A 253 16.59 9.91 1.35
C GLY A 253 15.22 9.94 2.02
N MET A 254 15.19 10.34 3.30
CA MET A 254 13.94 10.49 4.04
C MET A 254 13.01 11.52 3.40
N ASP A 255 13.57 12.54 2.74
CA ASP A 255 12.86 13.54 1.95
C ASP A 255 12.03 12.91 0.84
N THR A 256 12.61 12.01 0.03
CA THR A 256 11.87 11.35 -1.06
C THR A 256 10.75 10.46 -0.53
N VAL A 257 10.96 9.81 0.62
CA VAL A 257 9.93 9.01 1.28
C VAL A 257 8.79 9.89 1.78
N LEU A 258 9.10 11.04 2.37
CA LEU A 258 8.09 12.00 2.85
C LEU A 258 7.28 12.59 1.69
N GLU A 259 7.94 12.95 0.58
CA GLU A 259 7.27 13.39 -0.66
C GLU A 259 6.31 12.31 -1.18
N ALA A 260 6.74 11.04 -1.24
CA ALA A 260 5.87 9.94 -1.66
C ALA A 260 4.66 9.72 -0.73
N LEU A 261 4.83 9.96 0.58
CA LEU A 261 3.73 9.90 1.55
C LEU A 261 2.78 11.09 1.41
N GLU A 262 3.29 12.27 1.06
CA GLU A 262 2.48 13.47 0.81
C GLU A 262 1.67 13.35 -0.49
N GLU A 263 2.28 12.82 -1.56
CA GLU A 263 1.61 12.59 -2.84
C GLU A 263 0.55 11.48 -2.78
N GLN A 264 0.69 10.50 -1.86
CA GLN A 264 -0.21 9.35 -1.63
C GLN A 264 -0.36 8.35 -2.79
N VAL A 265 -0.29 8.80 -4.05
CA VAL A 265 -0.47 7.99 -5.27
C VAL A 265 0.48 6.80 -5.30
N VAL A 266 1.73 7.00 -4.87
CA VAL A 266 2.74 5.93 -4.84
C VAL A 266 2.36 4.83 -3.83
N VAL A 267 1.95 5.24 -2.63
CA VAL A 267 1.56 4.32 -1.55
C VAL A 267 0.34 3.51 -1.95
N LEU A 268 -0.64 4.16 -2.60
CA LEU A 268 -1.85 3.53 -3.08
C LEU A 268 -1.58 2.46 -4.13
N LYS A 269 -0.67 2.72 -5.07
CA LYS A 269 -0.26 1.71 -6.06
C LYS A 269 0.30 0.45 -5.38
N ILE A 270 1.10 0.62 -4.33
CA ILE A 270 1.65 -0.52 -3.59
C ILE A 270 0.55 -1.29 -2.86
N LEU A 271 -0.37 -0.59 -2.18
CA LEU A 271 -1.51 -1.26 -1.53
C LEU A 271 -2.46 -1.93 -2.54
N ALA A 272 -2.68 -1.33 -3.72
CA ALA A 272 -3.53 -1.88 -4.77
C ALA A 272 -2.99 -3.18 -5.37
N THR A 273 -1.66 -3.37 -5.37
CA THR A 273 -1.05 -4.65 -5.76
C THR A 273 -1.26 -5.78 -4.75
N THR A 274 -1.81 -5.48 -3.57
CA THR A 274 -2.04 -6.44 -2.49
C THR A 274 -3.53 -6.50 -2.13
N GLN A 275 -4.31 -7.26 -2.92
CA GLN A 275 -5.76 -7.40 -2.70
C GLN A 275 -6.16 -8.74 -2.06
N ASP A 276 -5.23 -9.69 -1.92
CA ASP A 276 -5.57 -10.99 -1.34
C ASP A 276 -5.66 -10.92 0.18
N MET A 277 -6.84 -11.30 0.71
CA MET A 277 -7.06 -11.40 2.15
C MET A 277 -6.23 -12.53 2.75
N GLY A 278 -5.50 -12.23 3.82
CA GLY A 278 -4.75 -13.23 4.59
C GLY A 278 -3.41 -13.62 3.98
N GLN A 279 -3.07 -13.12 2.79
CA GLN A 279 -1.72 -13.19 2.25
C GLN A 279 -1.01 -11.85 2.48
N VAL A 280 0.12 -11.90 3.18
CA VAL A 280 0.95 -10.71 3.41
C VAL A 280 2.01 -10.64 2.31
N THR A 281 2.08 -9.49 1.65
CA THR A 281 3.11 -9.16 0.67
C THR A 281 4.17 -8.32 1.35
N VAL A 282 5.44 -8.63 1.07
CA VAL A 282 6.60 -7.87 1.54
C VAL A 282 7.38 -7.43 0.32
N GLN A 283 7.67 -6.14 0.19
CA GLN A 283 8.55 -5.56 -0.82
C GLN A 283 9.72 -4.88 -0.13
N ILE A 284 10.94 -5.18 -0.56
CA ILE A 284 12.16 -4.73 0.12
C ILE A 284 13.01 -3.91 -0.84
N GLY A 285 13.27 -2.67 -0.47
CA GLY A 285 14.19 -1.76 -1.14
C GLY A 285 13.90 -1.63 -2.63
N GLU A 286 14.80 -2.15 -3.46
CA GLU A 286 14.66 -2.12 -4.92
C GLU A 286 13.38 -2.80 -5.46
N GLU A 287 12.79 -3.73 -4.73
CA GLU A 287 11.57 -4.44 -5.13
C GLU A 287 10.30 -3.56 -5.08
N THR A 288 10.36 -2.41 -4.40
CA THR A 288 9.27 -1.43 -4.37
C THR A 288 8.98 -0.81 -5.75
N GLN A 289 9.93 -0.97 -6.71
CA GLN A 289 9.84 -0.46 -8.09
C GLN A 289 9.54 1.03 -8.20
N THR A 290 9.76 1.79 -7.12
CA THR A 290 9.54 3.23 -7.05
C THR A 290 10.80 3.90 -6.54
N GLU A 291 11.33 4.85 -7.31
CA GLU A 291 12.59 5.54 -6.99
C GLU A 291 12.54 6.21 -5.61
N ASN A 292 11.42 6.84 -5.26
CA ASN A 292 11.21 7.54 -3.99
C ASN A 292 11.22 6.61 -2.76
N LEU A 293 11.02 5.29 -2.96
CA LEU A 293 10.83 4.30 -1.89
C LEU A 293 11.93 3.23 -1.83
N ARG A 294 13.01 3.37 -2.61
CA ARG A 294 14.13 2.40 -2.62
C ARG A 294 14.80 2.20 -1.26
N GLY A 295 14.74 3.19 -0.37
CA GLY A 295 15.28 3.09 1.00
C GLY A 295 14.34 2.39 1.99
N THR A 296 13.18 1.92 1.52
CA THR A 296 12.10 1.44 2.39
C THR A 296 11.78 -0.04 2.17
N SER A 297 11.04 -0.61 3.11
CA SER A 297 10.30 -1.84 2.91
C SER A 297 8.84 -1.61 3.21
N VAL A 298 8.00 -2.28 2.42
CA VAL A 298 6.55 -2.23 2.54
C VAL A 298 6.04 -3.62 2.89
N VAL A 299 5.24 -3.70 3.94
CA VAL A 299 4.54 -4.91 4.35
C VAL A 299 3.04 -4.62 4.29
N SER A 300 2.32 -5.31 3.41
CA SER A 300 0.91 -5.02 3.12
C SER A 300 0.06 -6.29 3.03
N THR A 301 -1.24 -6.16 3.25
CA THR A 301 -2.24 -7.21 3.03
C THR A 301 -3.62 -6.58 2.76
N GLY A 302 -4.51 -7.32 2.12
CA GLY A 302 -5.91 -6.91 1.97
C GLY A 302 -6.70 -7.10 3.28
N TYR A 303 -7.57 -6.15 3.60
CA TYR A 303 -8.57 -6.30 4.66
C TYR A 303 -9.98 -6.38 4.06
N GLY A 304 -10.86 -7.14 4.71
CA GLY A 304 -12.19 -7.44 4.18
C GLY A 304 -12.94 -8.46 5.02
N ALA A 305 -14.14 -8.84 4.58
CA ALA A 305 -14.95 -9.87 5.23
C ALA A 305 -15.79 -10.65 4.23
N SER A 306 -16.12 -11.89 4.59
CA SER A 306 -17.00 -12.76 3.79
C SER A 306 -16.60 -12.90 2.31
N GLY A 307 -15.29 -12.91 2.03
CA GLY A 307 -14.74 -13.00 0.68
C GLY A 307 -14.77 -11.69 -0.13
N THR A 308 -15.21 -10.57 0.47
CA THR A 308 -15.16 -9.24 -0.14
C THR A 308 -13.97 -8.47 0.43
N VAL A 309 -13.08 -8.02 -0.44
CA VAL A 309 -11.94 -7.15 -0.10
C VAL A 309 -12.47 -5.73 -0.01
N PHE A 310 -12.24 -5.07 1.13
CA PHE A 310 -12.62 -3.67 1.33
C PHE A 310 -11.49 -2.73 0.92
N GLY A 311 -10.23 -3.08 1.20
CA GLY A 311 -9.09 -2.28 0.77
C GLY A 311 -7.76 -2.86 1.26
N GLY A 312 -6.67 -2.13 1.02
CA GLY A 312 -5.33 -2.49 1.50
C GLY A 312 -4.97 -1.85 2.85
N VAL A 313 -4.21 -2.58 3.66
CA VAL A 313 -3.51 -2.08 4.85
C VAL A 313 -2.04 -2.47 4.78
N GLY A 314 -1.16 -1.60 5.25
CA GLY A 314 0.25 -1.93 5.34
C GLY A 314 1.03 -1.00 6.24
N VAL A 315 2.33 -1.26 6.30
CA VAL A 315 3.31 -0.38 6.90
C VAL A 315 4.46 -0.11 5.95
N LEU A 316 5.07 1.06 6.13
CA LEU A 316 6.22 1.53 5.39
C LEU A 316 7.29 1.98 6.40
N GLY A 317 8.50 1.46 6.22
CA GLY A 317 9.63 1.68 7.12
C GLY A 317 10.97 1.45 6.43
N PRO A 318 12.12 1.59 7.11
CA PRO A 318 13.42 1.26 6.54
C PRO A 318 13.53 -0.24 6.23
N THR A 319 14.47 -0.62 5.36
CA THR A 319 14.72 -2.04 5.02
C THR A 319 15.15 -2.89 6.22
N ARG A 320 15.75 -2.24 7.22
CA ARG A 320 15.99 -2.82 8.54
C ARG A 320 14.70 -2.82 9.37
N MET A 321 13.86 -3.82 9.12
CA MET A 321 12.56 -3.99 9.78
C MET A 321 12.51 -5.29 10.59
N ASP A 322 11.80 -5.27 11.72
CA ASP A 322 11.36 -6.51 12.38
C ASP A 322 10.25 -7.15 11.52
N TYR A 323 10.63 -7.85 10.45
CA TYR A 323 9.69 -8.46 9.52
C TYR A 323 8.74 -9.45 10.21
N PRO A 324 9.18 -10.40 11.08
CA PRO A 324 8.27 -11.30 11.76
C PRO A 324 7.19 -10.58 12.58
N GLY A 325 7.58 -9.61 13.43
CA GLY A 325 6.63 -8.85 14.25
C GLY A 325 5.72 -7.95 13.42
N THR A 326 6.27 -7.36 12.35
CA THR A 326 5.51 -6.50 11.45
C THR A 326 4.47 -7.27 10.64
N ILE A 327 4.85 -8.42 10.05
CA ILE A 327 3.92 -9.26 9.29
C ILE A 327 2.79 -9.75 10.20
N ALA A 328 3.10 -10.19 11.42
CA ALA A 328 2.09 -10.60 12.40
C ALA A 328 1.11 -9.47 12.74
N SER A 329 1.63 -8.25 12.95
CA SER A 329 0.83 -7.08 13.29
C SER A 329 -0.07 -6.64 12.13
N VAL A 330 0.47 -6.58 10.92
CA VAL A 330 -0.28 -6.22 9.70
C VAL A 330 -1.41 -7.22 9.44
N ALA A 331 -1.10 -8.53 9.46
CA ALA A 331 -2.11 -9.58 9.25
C ALA A 331 -3.23 -9.54 10.30
N ALA A 332 -2.88 -9.32 11.57
CA ALA A 332 -3.83 -9.23 12.65
C ALA A 332 -4.75 -8.01 12.52
N VAL A 333 -4.16 -6.81 12.34
CA VAL A 333 -4.94 -5.58 12.21
C VAL A 333 -5.85 -5.64 10.98
N ALA A 334 -5.37 -6.15 9.85
CA ALA A 334 -6.18 -6.34 8.64
C ALA A 334 -7.42 -7.21 8.90
N LYS A 335 -7.22 -8.36 9.57
CA LYS A 335 -8.30 -9.25 9.92
C LYS A 335 -9.36 -8.56 10.79
N TYR A 336 -8.94 -7.80 11.81
CA TYR A 336 -9.88 -7.17 12.73
C TYR A 336 -10.59 -5.95 12.16
N ILE A 337 -9.94 -5.18 11.28
CA ILE A 337 -10.65 -4.13 10.53
C ILE A 337 -11.77 -4.78 9.72
N GLY A 338 -11.48 -5.89 9.03
CA GLY A 338 -12.47 -6.65 8.29
C GLY A 338 -13.66 -7.09 9.15
N GLU A 339 -13.39 -7.70 10.31
CA GLU A 339 -14.42 -8.15 11.27
C GLU A 339 -15.30 -6.96 11.75
N VAL A 340 -14.69 -5.87 12.24
CA VAL A 340 -15.42 -4.71 12.79
C VAL A 340 -16.24 -3.98 11.73
N LEU A 341 -15.76 -3.90 10.49
CA LEU A 341 -16.49 -3.25 9.40
C LEU A 341 -17.64 -4.11 8.84
N ALA A 342 -17.58 -5.44 9.00
CA ALA A 342 -18.63 -6.34 8.56
C ALA A 342 -19.81 -6.42 9.53
N GLU A 343 -19.60 -6.10 10.80
CA GLU A 343 -20.64 -6.06 11.83
C GLU A 343 -21.48 -4.78 11.80
N ARG A 344 -21.17 -3.85 10.89
CA ARG A 344 -21.85 -2.56 10.70
C ARG A 344 -22.67 -2.55 9.42
#